data_AF-A0A1J1ABA1-F1
#
_entry.id   AF-A0A1J1ABA1-F1
#
_cell.length_a   1.000
_cell.length_b   1.000
_cell.length_c   1.000
_cell.angle_alpha   90.00
_cell.angle_beta   90.00
_cell.angle_gamma   90.00
#
_symmetry.space_group_name_H-M   'P 1'
#
loop_
_entity.id
_entity.type
_entity.pdbx_description
1 polymer ?
#
loop_
_entity_poly.entity_id
_entity_poly.type
_entity_poly.pdbx_seq_one_letter_code
_entity_poly.pdbx_strand_id
1 'polypeptide(L)' 'MKVRTNDGDYVGTIETVQSGTAHVKPETGISDSIRQRLGWETEGQEMFELDSSRVASFGDDAVHLKD' A
#
# COMPACT_ATOMS: atom_id res chain seq x y z
N MET A 1 -4.85 -4.32 -9.13
CA MET A 1 -5.44 -3.16 -8.43
C MET A 1 -4.30 -2.31 -7.86
N LYS A 2 -4.28 -1.01 -8.12
CA LYS A 2 -3.20 -0.11 -7.68
C LYS A 2 -3.45 0.40 -6.26
N VAL A 3 -2.39 0.74 -5.55
CA VAL A 3 -2.46 1.35 -4.22
C VAL A 3 -1.80 2.71 -4.27
N ARG A 4 -2.51 3.72 -3.78
CA ARG A 4 -2.04 5.10 -3.69
C ARG A 4 -2.24 5.66 -2.30
N THR A 5 -1.35 6.54 -1.87
CA THR A 5 -1.55 7.35 -0.67
C THR A 5 -2.69 8.34 -0.87
N ASN A 6 -3.14 8.98 0.21
CA ASN A 6 -4.13 10.05 0.12
C ASN A 6 -3.61 11.25 -0.70
N ASP A 7 -2.29 11.50 -0.65
CA ASP A 7 -1.61 12.52 -1.45
C ASP A 7 -1.56 12.17 -2.96
N GLY A 8 -1.94 10.94 -3.33
CA GLY A 8 -1.94 10.45 -4.70
C GLY A 8 -0.63 9.77 -5.13
N ASP A 9 0.33 9.64 -4.21
CA ASP A 9 1.59 8.93 -4.49
C ASP A 9 1.34 7.45 -4.70
N TYR A 10 2.00 6.90 -5.69
CA TYR A 10 1.84 5.50 -6.03
C TYR A 10 2.74 4.61 -5.17
N VAL A 11 2.12 3.69 -4.45
CA VAL A 11 2.78 2.78 -3.50
C VAL A 11 3.14 1.47 -4.20
N GLY A 12 2.23 0.94 -5.02
CA GLY A 12 2.41 -0.34 -5.68
C GLY A 12 1.09 -1.00 -6.05
N THR A 13 1.08 -2.33 -6.08
CA THR A 13 -0.08 -3.12 -6.51
C THR A 13 -0.41 -4.23 -5.54
N ILE A 14 -1.71 -4.50 -5.36
CA ILE A 14 -2.17 -5.64 -4.56
C ILE A 14 -1.85 -6.93 -5.34
N GLU A 15 -1.01 -7.79 -4.76
CA GLU A 15 -0.65 -9.08 -5.35
C GLU A 15 -1.62 -10.18 -4.88
N THR A 16 -1.96 -10.19 -3.59
CA THR A 16 -2.92 -11.14 -3.03
C THR A 16 -3.70 -10.55 -1.86
N VAL A 17 -4.83 -11.16 -1.51
CA VAL A 17 -5.63 -10.79 -0.33
C VAL A 17 -5.90 -12.06 0.46
N GLN A 18 -5.43 -12.11 1.70
CA GLN A 18 -5.62 -13.23 2.61
C GLN A 18 -6.26 -12.74 3.91
N SER A 19 -7.36 -13.38 4.33
CA SER A 19 -8.06 -13.08 5.58
C SER A 19 -8.45 -11.59 5.77
N GLY A 20 -8.73 -10.87 4.68
CA GLY A 20 -9.08 -9.44 4.74
C GLY A 20 -7.87 -8.49 4.78
N THR A 21 -6.65 -9.03 4.75
CA THR A 21 -5.40 -8.28 4.61
C THR A 21 -4.93 -8.37 3.17
N ALA A 22 -4.69 -7.23 2.52
CA ALA A 22 -4.13 -7.18 1.19
C ALA A 22 -2.60 -7.12 1.25
N HIS A 23 -1.91 -8.02 0.56
CA HIS A 23 -0.47 -7.95 0.37
C HIS A 23 -0.17 -7.10 -0.86
N VAL A 24 0.42 -5.93 -0.60
CA VAL A 24 0.81 -4.95 -1.60
C VAL A 24 2.27 -5.13 -1.95
N LYS A 25 2.54 -5.43 -3.20
CA LYS A 25 3.89 -5.41 -3.74
C LYS A 25 4.29 -3.96 -4.05
N PRO A 26 5.41 -3.48 -3.49
CA PRO A 26 5.89 -2.14 -3.80
C PRO A 26 6.30 -2.08 -5.26
N GLU A 27 6.10 -0.93 -5.89
CA GLU A 27 6.85 -0.67 -7.10
C GLU A 27 8.31 -0.35 -6.77
N THR A 28 9.22 -0.86 -7.60
CA THR A 28 10.63 -0.56 -7.50
C THR A 28 10.84 0.94 -7.66
N GLY A 29 11.30 1.61 -6.59
CA GLY A 29 11.54 3.06 -6.57
C GLY A 29 10.54 3.87 -5.74
N ILE A 30 9.64 3.25 -4.99
CA ILE A 30 8.86 3.98 -3.97
C ILE A 30 9.81 4.71 -3.00
N SER A 31 9.57 6.00 -2.78
CA SER A 31 10.41 6.84 -1.93
C SER A 31 10.40 6.37 -0.47
N ASP A 32 11.55 6.45 0.20
CA ASP A 32 11.68 6.11 1.63
C ASP A 32 10.71 6.91 2.51
N SER A 33 10.39 8.15 2.12
CA SER A 33 9.39 8.98 2.78
C SER A 33 8.00 8.33 2.79
N ILE A 34 7.56 7.73 1.68
CA ILE A 34 6.28 7.04 1.61
C ILE A 34 6.33 5.77 2.46
N ARG A 35 7.43 5.01 2.40
CA ARG A 35 7.62 3.81 3.24
C ARG A 35 7.51 4.17 4.72
N GLN A 36 8.17 5.25 5.15
CA GLN A 36 8.13 5.75 6.52
C GLN A 36 6.72 6.11 6.98
N ARG A 37 5.97 6.86 6.16
CA ARG A 37 4.59 7.24 6.51
C ARG A 37 3.68 6.02 6.66
N LEU A 38 3.79 5.06 5.73
CA LEU A 38 3.06 3.80 5.79
C LEU A 38 3.47 2.89 6.95
N GLY A 39 4.58 3.19 7.63
CA GLY A 39 5.18 2.34 8.66
C GLY A 39 5.85 1.09 8.08
N TRP A 40 6.21 1.13 6.80
CA TRP A 40 6.92 0.06 6.09
C TRP A 40 8.43 0.16 6.33
N GLU A 41 8.83 0.08 7.59
CA GLU A 41 10.23 0.21 8.01
C GLU A 41 10.90 -1.14 8.32
N THR A 42 10.20 -2.26 8.08
CA THR A 42 10.79 -3.58 8.37
C THR A 42 11.69 -4.02 7.21
N GLU A 43 13.01 -3.91 7.41
CA GLU A 43 14.01 -4.45 6.48
C GLU A 43 13.72 -5.94 6.22
N GLY A 44 13.57 -6.28 4.94
CA GLY A 44 13.32 -7.66 4.49
C GLY A 44 11.86 -8.01 4.17
N GLN A 45 10.90 -7.10 4.37
CA GLN A 45 9.53 -7.32 3.88
C GLN A 45 9.42 -7.04 2.37
N GLU A 46 9.26 -8.10 1.59
CA GLU A 46 9.03 -8.04 0.12
C GLU A 46 7.63 -7.49 -0.22
N MET A 47 6.66 -7.62 0.68
CA MET A 47 5.28 -7.16 0.51
C MET A 47 4.81 -6.40 1.75
N PHE A 48 4.04 -5.34 1.53
CA PHE A 48 3.39 -4.56 2.57
C PHE A 48 2.00 -5.10 2.87
N GLU A 49 1.70 -5.33 4.14
CA GLU A 49 0.38 -5.76 4.60
C GLU A 49 -0.54 -4.56 4.79
N LEU A 50 -1.50 -4.43 3.87
CA LEU A 50 -2.52 -3.41 3.92
C LEU A 50 -3.81 -3.97 4.55
N ASP A 51 -4.09 -3.51 5.76
CA ASP A 51 -5.37 -3.76 6.40
C ASP A 51 -6.47 -2.87 5.80
N SER A 52 -7.66 -3.45 5.58
CA SER A 52 -8.84 -2.73 5.07
C SER A 52 -9.21 -1.49 5.90
N SER A 53 -8.89 -1.46 7.19
CA SER A 53 -9.11 -0.30 8.07
C SER A 53 -8.28 0.93 7.68
N ARG A 54 -7.11 0.71 7.06
CA ARG A 54 -6.20 1.77 6.55
C ARG A 54 -6.61 2.30 5.18
N VAL A 55 -7.60 1.68 4.53
CA VAL A 55 -8.15 2.15 3.26
C VAL A 55 -9.13 3.29 3.50
N ALA A 56 -8.90 4.43 2.83
CA ALA A 56 -9.78 5.59 2.85
C ALA A 56 -10.96 5.38 1.91
N SER A 57 -10.68 4.93 0.69
CA SER A 57 -11.68 4.68 -0.34
C SER A 57 -11.18 3.66 -1.36
N PHE A 58 -12.12 2.88 -1.88
CA PHE A 58 -11.90 1.97 -3.00
C PHE A 58 -12.35 2.67 -4.28
N GLY A 59 -11.41 2.94 -5.18
CA GLY A 59 -11.73 3.32 -6.56
C GLY A 59 -11.71 2.11 -7.49
N ASP A 60 -12.19 2.32 -8.71
CA ASP A 60 -12.23 1.28 -9.75
C ASP A 60 -10.83 0.76 -10.14
N ASP A 61 -9.85 1.65 -10.29
CA ASP A 61 -8.47 1.29 -10.71
C ASP A 61 -7.47 1.29 -9.54
N ALA A 62 -7.76 2.06 -8.49
CA ALA A 62 -6.85 2.30 -7.38
C ALA A 62 -7.55 2.40 -6.02
N VAL A 63 -6.89 1.88 -5.00
CA VAL A 63 -7.23 2.02 -3.59
C VAL A 63 -6.47 3.21 -3.01
N HIS A 64 -7.16 4.11 -2.31
CA HIS A 64 -6.54 5.23 -1.61
C HIS A 64 -6.42 4.90 -0.12
N LEU A 65 -5.23 5.13 0.44
CA LEU A 65 -4.93 4.95 1.85
C LEU A 65 -5.35 6.19 2.67
N LYS A 66 -5.57 6.01 3.98
CA LYS A 66 -5.92 7.09 4.93
C LYS A 66 -4.75 7.91 5.44
N ASP A 67 -3.54 7.54 5.04
CA ASP A 67 -2.27 8.13 5.48
C ASP A 67 -2.22 9.66 5.30
#